data_AF-A0A8J2ZL30-F1
#
_entry.id   AF-A0A8J2ZL30-F1
#
_cell.length_a   1.000
_cell.length_b   1.000
_cell.length_c   1.000
_cell.angle_alpha   90.00
_cell.angle_beta   90.00
_cell.angle_gamma   90.00
#
_symmetry.space_group_name_H-M   'P 1'
#
loop_
_entity.id
_entity.type
_entity.pdbx_description
1 polymer ?
#
loop_
_entity_poly.entity_id
_entity_poly.type
_entity_poly.pdbx_seq_one_letter_code
_entity_poly.pdbx_strand_id
1 'polypeptide(L)'
;MMPSTALAEAPSATVVSLRNDAPALRSEIAAEDRSLLEHLRVVALGCRVAARTDMFHACAVLAVDKPKAQAAHAQVLMRTLSQALGTRPRMLRPGVAELSFDERWLLALLRAVRMDDIDSLVFLMRSRVPHHAQRNLTFLIRMVSERFSRI
;
A
#
# COMPACT_ATOMS: atom_id res chain seq x y z
N MET A 1 -17.39 -46.16 -52.65
CA MET A 1 -17.85 -44.79 -52.36
C MET A 1 -17.81 -44.63 -50.84
N MET A 2 -16.74 -44.04 -50.32
CA MET A 2 -16.48 -43.75 -48.88
C MET A 2 -16.89 -42.31 -48.57
N PRO A 3 -17.23 -41.96 -47.31
CA PRO A 3 -16.24 -41.44 -46.34
C PRO A 3 -16.40 -42.09 -44.94
N SER A 4 -15.39 -42.45 -44.14
CA SER A 4 -14.11 -41.84 -43.67
C SER A 4 -14.25 -40.92 -42.43
N THR A 5 -13.95 -41.50 -41.25
CA THR A 5 -13.13 -40.99 -40.11
C THR A 5 -13.63 -39.75 -39.34
N ALA A 6 -14.15 -39.80 -38.11
CA ALA A 6 -13.59 -40.10 -36.76
C ALA A 6 -13.22 -38.84 -35.92
N LEU A 7 -13.38 -38.98 -34.59
CA LEU A 7 -12.89 -38.16 -33.46
C LEU A 7 -13.49 -36.74 -33.35
N ALA A 8 -14.31 -36.47 -32.33
CA ALA A 8 -13.96 -36.17 -30.93
C ALA A 8 -13.89 -34.65 -30.67
N GLU A 9 -14.17 -34.28 -29.41
CA GLU A 9 -13.83 -33.01 -28.75
C GLU A 9 -14.96 -31.94 -28.66
N ALA A 10 -15.75 -32.03 -27.58
CA ALA A 10 -16.01 -30.86 -26.74
C ALA A 10 -14.71 -30.51 -25.99
N PRO A 11 -14.46 -29.28 -25.49
CA PRO A 11 -15.39 -28.19 -25.23
C PRO A 11 -14.87 -26.82 -25.73
N SER A 12 -15.74 -25.81 -25.81
CA SER A 12 -15.26 -24.43 -25.68
C SER A 12 -16.17 -23.71 -24.71
N ALA A 13 -15.78 -23.84 -23.44
CA ALA A 13 -16.11 -22.88 -22.42
C ALA A 13 -15.89 -21.49 -23.01
N THR A 14 -16.96 -20.71 -23.09
CA THR A 14 -16.89 -19.26 -23.21
C THR A 14 -16.03 -18.77 -22.07
N VAL A 15 -14.73 -18.58 -22.35
CA VAL A 15 -13.82 -17.88 -21.47
C VAL A 15 -14.40 -16.47 -21.42
N VAL A 16 -15.15 -16.19 -20.35
CA VAL A 16 -15.37 -14.83 -19.89
C VAL A 16 -13.97 -14.27 -19.75
N SER A 17 -13.60 -13.45 -20.73
CA SER A 17 -12.48 -12.54 -20.65
C SER A 17 -12.71 -11.74 -19.38
N LEU A 18 -12.13 -12.20 -18.28
CA LEU A 18 -11.91 -11.40 -17.08
C LEU A 18 -10.98 -10.31 -17.57
N ARG A 19 -11.61 -9.24 -18.05
CA ARG A 19 -10.99 -8.01 -18.47
C ARG A 19 -9.98 -7.66 -17.40
N ASN A 20 -8.73 -7.77 -17.80
CA ASN A 20 -7.59 -7.34 -17.06
C ASN A 20 -7.65 -5.80 -17.05
N ASP A 21 -8.60 -5.24 -16.31
CA ASP A 21 -8.82 -3.81 -16.14
C ASP A 21 -7.79 -3.25 -15.14
N ALA A 22 -6.52 -3.53 -15.40
CA ALA A 22 -5.40 -2.86 -14.77
C ALA A 22 -4.81 -1.72 -15.65
N PRO A 23 -5.56 -0.64 -15.96
CA PRO A 23 -4.92 0.62 -16.33
C PRO A 23 -5.14 1.78 -15.35
N ALA A 24 -5.97 1.67 -14.31
CA ALA A 24 -6.37 2.82 -13.49
C ALA A 24 -5.39 3.25 -12.37
N LEU A 25 -4.30 2.51 -12.12
CA LEU A 25 -3.23 2.96 -11.20
C LEU A 25 -2.14 3.78 -11.92
N ARG A 26 -2.17 3.82 -13.25
CA ARG A 26 -1.23 4.60 -14.08
C ARG A 26 -1.64 6.08 -14.22
N SER A 27 -2.93 6.38 -14.09
CA SER A 27 -3.44 7.74 -14.22
C SER A 27 -3.13 8.54 -12.96
N GLU A 28 -2.23 9.51 -13.11
CA GLU A 28 -2.00 10.68 -12.25
C GLU A 28 -2.35 10.49 -10.77
N ILE A 29 -1.32 10.20 -9.96
CA ILE A 29 -1.44 10.30 -8.51
C ILE A 29 -1.99 11.69 -8.17
N ALA A 30 -3.14 11.74 -7.50
CA ALA A 30 -3.73 12.99 -7.04
C ALA A 30 -2.71 13.81 -6.23
N ALA A 31 -2.79 15.15 -6.28
CA ALA A 31 -1.82 16.01 -5.61
C ALA A 31 -1.70 15.72 -4.10
N GLU A 32 -2.80 15.37 -3.45
CA GLU A 32 -2.84 14.94 -2.04
C GLU A 32 -2.05 13.65 -1.80
N ASP A 33 -2.23 12.65 -2.66
CA ASP A 33 -1.51 11.38 -2.59
C ASP A 33 -0.02 11.56 -2.85
N ARG A 34 0.33 12.52 -3.71
CA ARG A 34 1.72 12.91 -3.95
C ARG A 34 2.35 13.52 -2.72
N SER A 35 1.67 14.47 -2.09
CA SER A 35 2.12 15.13 -0.85
C SER A 35 2.30 14.11 0.28
N LEU A 36 1.32 13.22 0.46
CA LEU A 36 1.42 12.12 1.42
C LEU A 36 2.60 11.20 1.11
N LEU A 37 2.79 10.79 -0.15
CA LEU A 37 3.92 9.95 -0.54
C LEU A 37 5.26 10.63 -0.26
N GLU A 38 5.40 11.92 -0.58
CA GLU A 38 6.61 12.69 -0.31
C GLU A 38 6.91 12.75 1.19
N HIS A 39 5.87 12.99 2.01
CA HIS A 39 5.99 12.94 3.46
C HIS A 39 6.46 11.55 3.94
N LEU A 40 5.87 10.47 3.42
CA LEU A 40 6.27 9.10 3.76
C LEU A 40 7.70 8.78 3.31
N ARG A 41 8.16 9.28 2.17
CA ARG A 41 9.55 9.13 1.72
C ARG A 41 10.53 9.80 2.68
N VAL A 42 10.23 11.02 3.14
CA VAL A 42 11.04 11.74 4.13
C VAL A 42 11.08 10.97 5.46
N VAL A 43 9.92 10.51 5.94
CA VAL A 43 9.83 9.74 7.18
C VAL A 43 10.57 8.40 7.07
N ALA A 44 10.48 7.71 5.94
CA ALA A 44 11.21 6.47 5.70
C ALA A 44 12.73 6.69 5.73
N LEU A 45 13.23 7.81 5.19
CA LEU A 45 14.64 8.19 5.32
C LEU A 45 15.03 8.44 6.79
N GLY A 46 14.20 9.18 7.54
CA GLY A 46 14.41 9.40 8.97
C GLY A 46 14.46 8.09 9.77
N CYS A 47 13.57 7.14 9.49
CA CYS A 47 13.57 5.82 10.14
C CYS A 47 14.84 5.01 9.80
N ARG A 48 15.44 5.19 8.62
CA ARG A 48 16.70 4.52 8.23
C ARG A 48 17.90 5.08 9.00
N VAL A 49 17.94 6.39 9.22
CA VAL A 49 19.02 7.06 9.96
C VAL A 49 18.86 6.86 11.47
N ALA A 50 17.62 6.91 11.97
CA ALA A 50 17.27 6.71 13.38
C ALA A 50 17.37 5.25 13.85
N ALA A 51 17.63 4.29 12.96
CA ALA A 51 17.92 2.90 13.34
C ALA A 51 19.19 2.75 14.21
N ARG A 52 19.95 3.85 14.43
CA ARG A 52 21.06 3.93 15.39
C ARG A 52 20.76 4.74 16.67
N THR A 53 19.56 5.29 16.86
CA THR A 53 19.24 6.08 18.06
C THR A 53 17.87 5.73 18.62
N ASP A 54 17.91 4.95 19.69
CA ASP A 54 16.93 4.60 20.73
C ASP A 54 15.44 4.39 20.39
N MET A 55 14.92 3.34 21.02
CA MET A 55 13.83 2.47 20.66
C MET A 55 12.44 3.02 21.07
N PHE A 56 12.34 4.09 21.88
CA PHE A 56 11.03 4.48 22.45
C PHE A 56 10.77 5.99 22.72
N HIS A 57 11.64 6.93 22.34
CA HIS A 57 11.56 8.30 22.89
C HIS A 57 10.55 9.29 22.27
N ALA A 58 9.62 8.90 21.39
CA ALA A 58 8.78 9.90 20.69
C ALA A 58 7.29 9.58 20.53
N CYS A 59 6.76 8.48 21.10
CA CYS A 59 5.35 8.11 20.89
C CYS A 59 4.39 8.58 22.01
N ALA A 60 4.88 9.27 23.05
CA ALA A 60 4.04 9.62 24.22
C ALA A 60 3.84 11.12 24.50
N VAL A 61 4.44 12.06 23.75
CA VAL A 61 4.50 13.46 24.23
C VAL A 61 3.57 14.46 23.54
N LEU A 62 3.05 14.30 22.31
CA LEU A 62 2.41 15.46 21.64
C LEU A 62 1.09 15.13 20.92
N ALA A 63 0.07 14.79 21.71
CA ALA A 63 -1.34 14.77 21.30
C ALA A 63 -1.99 16.18 21.24
N VAL A 64 -1.20 17.26 21.35
CA VAL A 64 -1.69 18.65 21.35
C VAL A 64 -1.41 19.36 20.02
N ASP A 65 -0.37 18.95 19.28
CA ASP A 65 -0.01 19.53 17.97
C ASP A 65 -0.36 18.58 16.82
N LYS A 66 -1.37 18.93 16.01
CA LYS A 66 -1.78 18.22 14.79
C LYS A 66 -0.61 17.79 13.87
N PRO A 67 0.37 18.66 13.53
CA PRO A 67 1.48 18.28 12.65
C PRO A 67 2.45 17.27 13.30
N LYS A 68 2.65 17.35 14.62
CA LYS A 68 3.52 16.41 15.34
C LYS A 68 2.88 15.03 15.47
N ALA A 69 1.56 14.99 15.65
CA ALA A 69 0.80 13.74 15.62
C ALA A 69 0.87 13.07 14.23
N GLN A 70 0.71 13.83 13.14
CA GLN A 70 0.83 13.30 11.77
C GLN A 70 2.20 12.65 11.51
N ALA A 71 3.29 13.34 11.89
CA ALA A 71 4.65 12.81 11.75
C ALA A 71 4.86 11.54 12.59
N ALA A 72 4.33 11.48 13.81
CA ALA A 72 4.43 10.29 14.67
C ALA A 72 3.68 9.09 14.08
N HIS A 73 2.47 9.30 13.53
CA HIS A 73 1.71 8.23 12.87
C HIS A 73 2.40 7.71 11.61
N ALA A 74 2.95 8.60 10.79
CA ALA A 74 3.74 8.22 9.63
C ALA A 74 4.97 7.40 10.04
N GLN A 75 5.66 7.78 11.12
CA GLN A 75 6.81 7.03 11.64
C GLN A 75 6.42 5.64 12.12
N VAL A 76 5.36 5.53 12.91
CA VAL A 76 4.84 4.23 13.37
C VAL A 76 4.46 3.35 12.18
N LEU A 77 3.74 3.90 11.19
CA LEU A 77 3.39 3.18 9.97
C LEU A 77 4.64 2.65 9.25
N MET A 78 5.66 3.47 9.00
CA MET A 78 6.86 3.03 8.27
C MET A 78 7.68 1.98 9.03
N ARG A 79 7.73 2.09 10.36
CA ARG A 79 8.38 1.08 11.22
C ARG A 79 7.60 -0.23 11.21
N THR A 80 6.29 -0.18 11.46
CA THR A 80 5.43 -1.37 11.44
C THR A 80 5.38 -1.99 10.06
N LEU A 81 5.43 -1.22 8.98
CA LEU A 81 5.49 -1.74 7.62
C LEU A 81 6.78 -2.54 7.39
N SER A 82 7.92 -2.03 7.85
CA SER A 82 9.20 -2.74 7.75
C SER A 82 9.21 -4.05 8.56
N GLN A 83 8.54 -4.07 9.71
CA GLN A 83 8.37 -5.28 10.53
C GLN A 83 7.40 -6.28 9.89
N ALA A 84 6.25 -5.79 9.41
CA ALA A 84 5.18 -6.60 8.83
C ALA A 84 5.61 -7.29 7.53
N LEU A 85 6.40 -6.61 6.69
CA LEU A 85 6.91 -7.20 5.45
C LEU A 85 8.11 -8.14 5.66
N GLY A 86 8.67 -8.19 6.89
CA GLY A 86 9.93 -8.90 7.20
C GLY A 86 11.16 -8.37 6.44
N THR A 87 10.97 -7.37 5.58
CA THR A 87 11.96 -6.76 4.70
C THR A 87 11.71 -5.27 4.63
N ARG A 88 12.75 -4.50 4.31
CA ARG A 88 12.62 -3.05 4.21
C ARG A 88 11.85 -2.69 2.93
N PRO A 89 10.73 -1.95 3.04
CA PRO A 89 10.04 -1.45 1.85
C PRO A 89 10.96 -0.52 1.05
N ARG A 90 11.00 -0.72 -0.27
CA ARG A 90 11.77 0.07 -1.22
C ARG A 90 11.09 1.41 -1.46
N MET A 91 11.34 2.37 -0.57
CA MET A 91 10.96 3.77 -0.80
C MET A 91 12.06 4.48 -1.61
N LEU A 92 11.67 5.16 -2.68
CA LEU A 92 12.54 6.00 -3.51
C LEU A 92 12.84 7.33 -2.79
N ARG A 93 13.78 8.10 -3.35
CA ARG A 93 14.13 9.43 -2.83
C ARG A 93 12.95 10.40 -3.04
N PRO A 94 12.72 11.36 -2.11
CA PRO A 94 11.79 12.47 -2.34
C PRO A 94 12.08 13.18 -3.67
N GLY A 95 11.03 13.68 -4.34
CA GLY A 95 11.14 14.39 -5.63
C GLY A 95 11.31 13.50 -6.86
N VAL A 96 11.46 12.18 -6.72
CA VAL A 96 11.48 11.27 -7.88
C VAL A 96 10.06 11.05 -8.42
N ALA A 97 9.84 11.29 -9.71
CA ALA A 97 8.54 11.13 -10.35
C ALA A 97 8.07 9.67 -10.39
N GLU A 98 9.00 8.74 -10.57
CA GLU A 98 8.77 7.31 -10.57
C GLU A 98 8.30 6.79 -9.21
N LEU A 99 7.67 5.61 -9.24
CA LEU A 99 7.22 4.89 -8.06
C LEU A 99 7.78 3.47 -8.05
N SER A 100 8.33 3.09 -6.91
CA SER A 100 8.63 1.69 -6.65
C SER A 100 7.34 0.86 -6.59
N PHE A 101 7.50 -0.47 -6.60
CA PHE A 101 6.37 -1.35 -6.36
C PHE A 101 5.76 -1.10 -4.96
N ASP A 102 6.59 -0.98 -3.92
CA ASP A 102 6.12 -0.78 -2.54
C ASP A 102 5.31 0.51 -2.40
N GLU A 103 5.74 1.58 -3.08
CA GLU A 103 5.05 2.87 -3.09
C GLU A 103 3.69 2.78 -3.79
N ARG A 104 3.62 2.09 -4.94
CA ARG A 104 2.36 1.84 -5.65
C ARG A 104 1.39 1.02 -4.81
N TRP A 105 1.89 -0.04 -4.19
CA TRP A 105 1.09 -0.90 -3.33
C TRP A 105 0.55 -0.13 -2.11
N LEU A 106 1.37 0.70 -1.47
CA LEU A 106 0.95 1.51 -0.33
C LEU A 106 -0.09 2.57 -0.71
N LEU A 107 0.09 3.24 -1.85
CA LEU A 107 -0.89 4.20 -2.37
C LEU A 107 -2.21 3.51 -2.73
N ALA A 108 -2.16 2.32 -3.32
CA ALA A 108 -3.35 1.53 -3.62
C ALA A 108 -4.12 1.15 -2.34
N LEU A 109 -3.42 0.79 -1.24
CA LEU A 109 -4.03 0.52 0.05
C LEU A 109 -4.73 1.75 0.63
N LEU A 110 -4.06 2.92 0.61
CA LEU A 110 -4.64 4.18 1.09
C LEU A 110 -5.87 4.59 0.27
N ARG A 111 -5.82 4.40 -1.05
CA ARG A 111 -6.97 4.61 -1.93
C ARG A 111 -8.12 3.66 -1.60
N ALA A 112 -7.86 2.36 -1.45
CA ALA A 112 -8.88 1.38 -1.09
C ALA A 112 -9.58 1.74 0.23
N VAL A 113 -8.82 2.18 1.23
CA VAL A 113 -9.39 2.68 2.50
C VAL A 113 -10.27 3.91 2.31
N ARG A 114 -9.84 4.91 1.53
CA ARG A 114 -10.64 6.13 1.30
C ARG A 114 -11.94 5.86 0.54
N MET A 115 -11.91 4.91 -0.38
CA MET A 115 -13.07 4.50 -1.17
C MET A 115 -13.96 3.48 -0.44
N ASP A 116 -13.60 3.09 0.78
CA ASP A 116 -14.19 1.97 1.53
C ASP A 116 -14.26 0.65 0.73
N ASP A 117 -13.30 0.45 -0.18
CA ASP A 117 -13.17 -0.76 -0.99
C ASP A 117 -12.44 -1.85 -0.18
N ILE A 118 -13.24 -2.59 0.59
CA ILE A 118 -12.77 -3.64 1.50
C ILE A 118 -12.13 -4.80 0.74
N ASP A 119 -12.67 -5.17 -0.42
CA ASP A 119 -12.18 -6.31 -1.20
C ASP A 119 -10.77 -6.02 -1.74
N SER A 120 -10.56 -4.84 -2.32
CA SER A 120 -9.24 -4.40 -2.76
C SER A 120 -8.27 -4.29 -1.59
N LEU A 121 -8.71 -3.77 -0.43
CA LEU A 121 -7.89 -3.68 0.77
C LEU A 121 -7.41 -5.06 1.24
N VAL A 122 -8.33 -6.03 1.36
CA VAL A 122 -8.01 -7.40 1.79
C VAL A 122 -7.09 -8.09 0.78
N PHE A 123 -7.36 -7.95 -0.52
CA PHE A 123 -6.51 -8.49 -1.58
C PHE A 123 -5.08 -7.94 -1.51
N LEU A 124 -4.94 -6.62 -1.47
CA LEU A 124 -3.63 -5.96 -1.38
C LEU A 124 -2.89 -6.34 -0.11
N MET A 125 -3.58 -6.46 1.02
CA MET A 125 -2.98 -6.88 2.29
C MET A 125 -2.44 -8.31 2.20
N ARG A 126 -3.25 -9.25 1.70
CA ARG A 126 -2.86 -10.66 1.55
C ARG A 126 -1.75 -10.87 0.53
N SER A 127 -1.63 -9.99 -0.47
CA SER A 127 -0.59 -10.10 -1.50
C SER A 127 0.84 -9.98 -0.94
N ARG A 128 1.01 -9.38 0.25
CA ARG A 128 2.34 -9.04 0.79
C ARG A 128 2.54 -9.18 2.29
N VAL A 129 1.46 -9.16 3.05
CA VAL A 129 1.54 -9.09 4.51
C VAL A 129 1.14 -10.44 5.08
N PRO A 130 2.00 -11.07 5.90
CA PRO A 130 1.68 -12.34 6.53
C PRO A 130 0.47 -12.17 7.46
N HIS A 131 -0.35 -13.21 7.57
CA HIS A 131 -1.66 -13.17 8.23
C HIS A 131 -1.62 -12.52 9.62
N HIS A 132 -0.60 -12.82 10.43
CA HIS A 132 -0.46 -12.29 11.80
C HIS A 132 -0.30 -10.76 11.87
N ALA A 133 0.22 -10.13 10.82
CA ALA A 133 0.47 -8.68 10.79
C ALA A 133 -0.65 -7.88 10.10
N GLN A 134 -1.56 -8.55 9.40
CA GLN A 134 -2.59 -7.90 8.57
C GLN A 134 -3.51 -7.00 9.39
N ARG A 135 -4.02 -7.49 10.54
CA ARG A 135 -4.95 -6.72 11.39
C ARG A 135 -4.32 -5.41 11.88
N ASN A 136 -3.09 -5.49 12.38
CA ASN A 136 -2.37 -4.33 12.92
C ASN A 136 -2.06 -3.32 11.81
N LEU A 137 -1.63 -3.80 10.64
CA LEU A 137 -1.31 -2.91 9.53
C LEU A 137 -2.57 -2.25 8.95
N THR A 138 -3.68 -2.99 8.81
CA THR A 138 -4.96 -2.43 8.37
C THR A 138 -5.44 -1.31 9.29
N PHE A 139 -5.33 -1.50 10.61
CA PHE A 139 -5.66 -0.45 11.59
C PHE A 139 -4.81 0.81 11.40
N LEU A 140 -3.49 0.66 11.25
CA LEU A 140 -2.59 1.80 11.06
C LEU A 140 -2.84 2.55 9.75
N ILE A 141 -3.10 1.82 8.66
CA ILE A 141 -3.41 2.43 7.36
C ILE A 141 -4.71 3.25 7.44
N ARG A 142 -5.75 2.73 8.12
CA ARG A 142 -7.01 3.47 8.35
C ARG A 142 -6.76 4.76 9.14
N MET A 143 -6.05 4.65 10.26
CA MET A 143 -5.70 5.79 11.11
C MET A 143 -4.90 6.88 10.37
N VAL A 144 -3.97 6.47 9.50
CA VAL A 144 -3.19 7.41 8.67
C VAL A 144 -4.09 8.02 7.60
N SER A 145 -4.84 7.22 6.86
CA SER A 145 -5.74 7.70 5.81
C SER A 145 -6.72 8.77 6.33
N GLU A 146 -7.38 8.52 7.47
CA GLU A 146 -8.33 9.45 8.09
C GLU A 146 -7.71 10.79 8.53
N ARG A 147 -6.44 10.79 8.92
CA ARG A 147 -5.76 12.01 9.41
C ARG A 147 -5.17 12.85 8.28
N PHE A 148 -4.82 12.22 7.17
CA PHE A 148 -4.25 12.90 6.01
C PHE A 148 -5.32 13.35 4.99
N SER A 149 -6.54 12.78 5.01
CA SER A 149 -7.68 13.27 4.22
C SER A 149 -8.36 14.52 4.78
N ARG A 150 -8.00 14.96 6.00
CA ARG A 150 -8.57 16.14 6.68
C ARG A 150 -7.71 17.39 6.55
N ILE A 151 -6.80 17.44 5.57
CA ILE A 151 -5.89 18.57 5.32
C ILE A 151 -6.41 19.36 4.13
#